data_AF-A0AA45WVG6-F1
#
_entry.id   AF-A0AA45WVG6-F1
#
_cell.length_a   1.000
_cell.length_b   1.000
_cell.length_c   1.000
_cell.angle_alpha   90.00
_cell.angle_beta   90.00
_cell.angle_gamma   90.00
#
_symmetry.space_group_name_H-M   'P 1'
#
loop_
_entity.id
_entity.type
_entity.pdbx_description
1 polymer ?
#
loop_
_entity_poly.entity_id
_entity_poly.type
_entity_poly.pdbx_seq_one_letter_code
_entity_poly.pdbx_strand_id
1 'polypeptide(L)'
;MFRDKNILIIGGTGTVGQALLRSILKDSPRVVRIYSRDEFKQFLLQEELTHHMKTHNNLRFLLGDVRDEARLDRAMNGIDIVFDLAALKHVPACEYNPFEAVKTNVMGTQNVIECALKNKVKRVIYTSSDKAVAPTNTMGATKLLAERLISSADYSKGQDQTIFAAVRFGNVLDSRGSVLPLWKDQIQRERIITVTEPEMTRFFMHLQEAVTLIRKACEIARGGEIFVLKMPSVKLGDLAKAAIHHYCQELNLDPQTITIKTTGLRPGEKMYEELMTEDEAMYAVEHEDMFCIRPRTKQISQENGIRTCPYSSKLEENLSIDQISRLLLQSRLF
;
A
#
# COMPACT_ATOMS: atom_id res chain seq x y z
N MET A 1 -21.21 1.16 -2.52
CA MET A 1 -20.38 2.37 -2.33
C MET A 1 -20.06 3.11 -3.63
N PHE A 2 -19.51 2.43 -4.65
CA PHE A 2 -18.87 3.07 -5.81
C PHE A 2 -19.77 3.30 -7.03
N ARG A 3 -21.00 2.76 -7.03
CA ARG A 3 -21.98 2.93 -8.10
C ARG A 3 -22.27 4.41 -8.38
N ASP A 4 -22.27 4.78 -9.66
CA ASP A 4 -22.51 6.13 -10.16
C ASP A 4 -21.58 7.22 -9.57
N LYS A 5 -20.44 6.83 -8.98
CA LYS A 5 -19.44 7.76 -8.44
C LYS A 5 -18.38 8.12 -9.48
N ASN A 6 -17.85 9.33 -9.34
CA ASN A 6 -16.67 9.80 -10.05
C ASN A 6 -15.44 9.54 -9.18
N ILE A 7 -14.53 8.69 -9.63
CA ILE A 7 -13.42 8.19 -8.81
C ILE A 7 -12.09 8.59 -9.44
N LEU A 8 -11.15 9.06 -8.63
CA LEU A 8 -9.76 9.32 -9.04
C LEU A 8 -8.84 8.34 -8.32
N ILE A 9 -8.02 7.61 -9.08
CA ILE A 9 -6.97 6.75 -8.55
C ILE A 9 -5.61 7.36 -8.93
N ILE A 10 -5.00 8.03 -7.96
CA ILE A 10 -3.66 8.62 -8.07
C ILE A 10 -2.64 7.50 -7.86
N GLY A 11 -1.70 7.34 -8.79
CA GLY A 11 -0.82 6.16 -8.84
C GLY A 11 -1.51 4.91 -9.40
N GLY A 12 -2.60 5.07 -10.15
CA GLY A 12 -3.44 3.96 -10.62
C GLY A 12 -2.77 2.95 -11.57
N THR A 13 -1.60 3.25 -12.12
CA THR A 13 -0.82 2.30 -12.95
C THR A 13 0.08 1.36 -12.14
N GLY A 14 0.17 1.52 -10.81
CA GLY A 14 0.89 0.61 -9.91
C GLY A 14 0.10 -0.68 -9.60
N THR A 15 0.76 -1.69 -9.02
CA THR A 15 0.15 -3.00 -8.71
C THR A 15 -1.17 -2.89 -7.93
N VAL A 16 -1.17 -2.16 -6.80
CA VAL A 16 -2.37 -1.96 -5.98
C VAL A 16 -3.41 -1.12 -6.72
N GLY A 17 -2.98 -0.11 -7.47
CA GLY A 17 -3.87 0.76 -8.24
C GLY A 17 -4.64 0.02 -9.34
N GLN A 18 -3.99 -0.89 -10.07
CA GLN A 18 -4.64 -1.71 -11.09
C GLN A 18 -5.61 -2.72 -10.48
N ALA A 19 -5.23 -3.37 -9.37
CA ALA A 19 -6.13 -4.30 -8.68
C ALA A 19 -7.36 -3.59 -8.11
N LEU A 20 -7.16 -2.41 -7.50
CA LEU A 20 -8.24 -1.56 -7.01
C LEU A 20 -9.15 -1.10 -8.15
N LEU A 21 -8.59 -0.66 -9.27
CA LEU A 21 -9.34 -0.29 -10.47
C LEU A 21 -10.27 -1.42 -10.93
N ARG A 22 -9.73 -2.64 -11.10
CA ARG A 22 -10.53 -3.81 -11.53
C ARG A 22 -11.63 -4.13 -10.54
N SER A 23 -11.37 -4.00 -9.23
CA SER A 23 -12.40 -4.20 -8.21
C SER A 23 -13.48 -3.13 -8.26
N ILE A 24 -13.12 -1.86 -8.47
CA ILE A 24 -14.07 -0.74 -8.52
C ILE A 24 -14.94 -0.81 -9.78
N LEU A 25 -14.38 -1.23 -10.93
CA LEU A 25 -15.13 -1.32 -12.18
C LEU A 25 -16.33 -2.29 -12.12
N LYS A 26 -16.25 -3.32 -11.27
CA LYS A 26 -17.36 -4.25 -11.01
C LYS A 26 -18.57 -3.57 -10.35
N ASP A 27 -18.37 -2.43 -9.69
CA ASP A 27 -19.43 -1.71 -8.97
C ASP A 27 -20.16 -0.66 -9.84
N SER A 28 -19.91 -0.65 -11.16
CA SER A 28 -20.52 0.30 -12.11
C SER A 28 -20.35 1.78 -11.72
N PRO A 29 -19.10 2.27 -11.58
CA PRO A 29 -18.84 3.69 -11.33
C PRO A 29 -19.20 4.52 -12.57
N ARG A 30 -19.52 5.81 -12.37
CA ARG A 30 -19.82 6.71 -13.48
C ARG A 30 -18.58 7.07 -14.29
N VAL A 31 -17.45 7.32 -13.63
CA VAL A 31 -16.14 7.48 -14.26
C VAL A 31 -15.04 7.07 -13.30
N VAL A 32 -13.99 6.43 -13.82
CA VAL A 32 -12.73 6.23 -13.09
C VAL A 32 -11.60 6.91 -13.85
N ARG A 33 -10.93 7.85 -13.19
CA ARG A 33 -9.76 8.56 -13.69
C ARG A 33 -8.49 7.90 -13.14
N ILE A 34 -7.61 7.47 -14.02
CA ILE A 34 -6.28 6.97 -13.68
C ILE A 34 -5.30 8.12 -13.84
N TYR A 35 -4.63 8.48 -12.74
CA TYR A 35 -3.66 9.57 -12.72
C TYR A 35 -2.27 9.04 -12.42
N SER A 36 -1.34 9.21 -13.37
CA SER A 36 0.07 8.82 -13.20
C SER A 36 0.98 9.52 -14.23
N ARG A 37 2.29 9.42 -14.05
CA ARG A 37 3.30 10.13 -14.88
C ARG A 37 3.75 9.34 -16.11
N ASP A 38 3.62 8.01 -16.04
CA ASP A 38 4.26 7.09 -16.98
C ASP A 38 3.27 6.76 -18.10
N GLU A 39 3.46 7.41 -19.24
CA GLU A 39 2.63 7.28 -20.43
C GLU A 39 2.62 5.84 -20.95
N PHE A 40 3.78 5.18 -21.02
CA PHE A 40 3.87 3.79 -21.46
C PHE A 40 3.07 2.84 -20.56
N LYS A 41 3.11 3.03 -19.23
CA LYS A 41 2.24 2.25 -18.32
C LYS A 41 0.76 2.53 -18.52
N GLN A 42 0.37 3.77 -18.84
CA GLN A 42 -1.03 4.09 -19.13
C GLN A 42 -1.46 3.42 -20.43
N PHE A 43 -0.62 3.46 -21.48
CA PHE A 43 -0.83 2.77 -22.74
C PHE A 43 -1.03 1.27 -22.53
N LEU A 44 -0.10 0.60 -21.86
CA LEU A 44 -0.20 -0.84 -21.58
C LEU A 44 -1.49 -1.20 -20.82
N LEU A 45 -1.83 -0.42 -19.79
CA LEU A 45 -3.07 -0.63 -19.04
C LEU A 45 -4.30 -0.39 -19.92
N GLN A 46 -4.30 0.62 -20.78
CA GLN A 46 -5.40 0.90 -21.69
C GLN A 46 -5.59 -0.22 -22.71
N GLU A 47 -4.52 -0.72 -23.33
CA GLU A 47 -4.56 -1.84 -24.26
C GLU A 47 -5.11 -3.10 -23.58
N GLU A 48 -4.58 -3.44 -22.40
CA GLU A 48 -5.00 -4.60 -21.63
C GLU A 48 -6.51 -4.55 -21.32
N LEU A 49 -7.00 -3.42 -20.82
CA LEU A 49 -8.41 -3.27 -20.47
C LEU A 49 -9.31 -3.25 -21.71
N THR A 50 -8.85 -2.72 -22.84
CA THR A 50 -9.63 -2.68 -24.09
C THR A 50 -9.80 -4.07 -24.70
N HIS A 51 -8.74 -4.89 -24.66
CA HIS A 51 -8.78 -6.27 -25.17
C HIS A 51 -9.62 -7.20 -24.31
N HIS A 52 -9.53 -7.09 -22.99
CA HIS A 52 -10.21 -8.00 -22.05
C HIS A 52 -11.61 -7.53 -21.63
N MET A 53 -11.88 -6.22 -21.66
CA MET A 53 -13.12 -5.62 -21.17
C MET A 53 -13.69 -4.64 -22.20
N LYS A 54 -14.39 -5.16 -23.21
CA LYS A 54 -15.06 -4.41 -24.31
C LYS A 54 -16.08 -3.32 -23.88
N THR A 55 -16.20 -3.00 -22.59
CA THR A 55 -17.39 -2.36 -22.00
C THR A 55 -17.13 -1.13 -21.12
N HIS A 56 -15.88 -0.69 -20.92
CA HIS A 56 -15.59 0.40 -19.96
C HIS A 56 -15.29 1.75 -20.63
N ASN A 57 -16.31 2.32 -21.30
CA ASN A 57 -16.27 3.70 -21.84
C ASN A 57 -16.12 4.80 -20.76
N ASN A 58 -16.18 4.41 -19.49
CA ASN A 58 -16.10 5.26 -18.29
C ASN A 58 -14.67 5.39 -17.72
N LEU A 59 -13.63 4.92 -18.43
CA LEU A 59 -12.23 5.12 -18.04
C LEU A 59 -11.62 6.38 -18.66
N ARG A 60 -10.81 7.10 -17.89
CA ARG A 60 -10.05 8.25 -18.37
C ARG A 60 -8.60 8.17 -17.87
N PHE A 61 -7.65 8.34 -18.78
CA PHE A 61 -6.22 8.30 -18.49
C PHE A 61 -5.68 9.74 -18.45
N LEU A 62 -5.13 10.14 -17.32
CA LEU A 62 -4.64 11.50 -17.07
C LEU A 62 -3.15 11.42 -16.75
N LEU A 63 -2.31 11.94 -17.65
CA LEU A 63 -0.90 12.16 -17.35
C LEU A 63 -0.73 13.30 -16.36
N GLY A 64 0.04 13.10 -15.29
CA GLY A 64 0.32 14.14 -14.31
C GLY A 64 1.17 13.66 -13.13
N ASP A 65 1.70 14.61 -12.38
CA ASP A 65 2.51 14.39 -11.19
C ASP A 65 1.83 15.02 -9.96
N VAL A 66 1.81 14.31 -8.83
CA VAL A 66 1.27 14.84 -7.56
C VAL A 66 1.98 16.10 -7.09
N ARG A 67 3.20 16.34 -7.59
CA ARG A 67 3.98 17.56 -7.34
C ARG A 67 3.45 18.78 -8.09
N ASP A 68 2.59 18.59 -9.10
CA ASP A 68 1.93 19.65 -9.86
C ASP A 68 0.48 19.81 -9.38
N GLU A 69 0.28 20.76 -8.46
CA GLU A 69 -1.03 21.09 -7.89
C GLU A 69 -2.05 21.49 -8.95
N ALA A 70 -1.68 22.33 -9.92
CA ALA A 70 -2.59 22.80 -10.97
C ALA A 70 -3.07 21.64 -11.87
N ARG A 71 -2.23 20.63 -12.08
CA ARG A 71 -2.62 19.41 -12.79
C ARG A 71 -3.50 18.51 -11.94
N LEU A 72 -3.22 18.37 -10.65
CA LEU A 72 -4.08 17.64 -9.70
C LEU A 72 -5.47 18.26 -9.58
N ASP A 73 -5.57 19.58 -9.46
CA ASP A 73 -6.84 20.32 -9.36
C ASP A 73 -7.76 20.02 -10.55
N ARG A 74 -7.21 20.09 -11.77
CA ARG A 74 -7.94 19.70 -12.99
C ARG A 74 -8.36 18.23 -12.98
N ALA A 75 -7.54 17.33 -12.44
CA ALA A 75 -7.86 15.92 -12.34
C ALA A 75 -8.93 15.62 -11.29
N MET A 76 -9.07 16.46 -10.26
CA MET A 76 -10.06 16.34 -9.18
C MET A 76 -11.41 17.00 -9.48
N ASN A 77 -11.53 17.77 -10.55
CA ASN A 77 -12.78 18.43 -10.91
C ASN A 77 -13.96 17.44 -11.03
N GLY A 78 -14.97 17.60 -10.17
CA GLY A 78 -16.16 16.77 -10.12
C GLY A 78 -15.95 15.35 -9.58
N ILE A 79 -14.82 15.06 -8.91
CA ILE A 79 -14.54 13.76 -8.29
C ILE A 79 -15.28 13.63 -6.95
N ASP A 80 -15.89 12.47 -6.72
CA ASP A 80 -16.52 12.09 -5.45
C ASP A 80 -15.49 11.46 -4.49
N ILE A 81 -14.62 10.58 -5.00
CA ILE A 81 -13.73 9.75 -4.18
C ILE A 81 -12.31 9.76 -4.77
N VAL A 82 -11.31 10.00 -3.93
CA VAL A 82 -9.89 9.93 -4.28
C VAL A 82 -9.23 8.78 -3.52
N PHE A 83 -8.50 7.94 -4.26
CA PHE A 83 -7.54 7.00 -3.72
C PHE A 83 -6.13 7.50 -4.03
N ASP A 84 -5.36 7.87 -3.00
CA ASP A 84 -3.98 8.30 -3.15
C ASP A 84 -3.01 7.14 -2.89
N LEU A 85 -2.53 6.55 -3.99
CA LEU A 85 -1.59 5.43 -4.00
C LEU A 85 -0.21 5.83 -4.53
N ALA A 86 0.00 7.11 -4.87
CA ALA A 86 1.27 7.56 -5.45
C ALA A 86 2.33 7.77 -4.37
N ALA A 87 3.48 7.11 -4.53
CA ALA A 87 4.62 7.28 -3.63
C ALA A 87 5.93 6.83 -4.27
N LEU A 88 7.04 7.36 -3.76
CA LEU A 88 8.32 6.66 -3.80
C LEU A 88 8.35 5.66 -2.65
N LYS A 89 8.40 4.37 -3.00
CA LYS A 89 8.23 3.26 -2.03
C LYS A 89 9.48 2.44 -1.73
N HIS A 90 10.55 2.60 -2.51
CA HIS A 90 11.78 1.81 -2.33
C HIS A 90 12.69 2.49 -1.30
N VAL A 91 12.97 1.80 -0.19
CA VAL A 91 13.82 2.31 0.89
C VAL A 91 15.19 2.79 0.36
N PRO A 92 15.98 1.98 -0.38
CA PRO A 92 17.29 2.44 -0.86
C PRO A 92 17.21 3.67 -1.77
N ALA A 93 16.18 3.76 -2.62
CA ALA A 93 16.00 4.90 -3.51
C ALA A 93 15.64 6.18 -2.73
N CYS A 94 14.89 6.07 -1.64
CA CYS A 94 14.55 7.20 -0.77
C CYS A 94 15.74 7.61 0.11
N GLU A 95 16.57 6.67 0.55
CA GLU A 95 17.83 6.99 1.25
C GLU A 95 18.80 7.74 0.35
N TYR A 96 18.91 7.32 -0.92
CA TYR A 96 19.78 7.99 -1.89
C TYR A 96 19.20 9.33 -2.37
N ASN A 97 17.87 9.45 -2.47
CA ASN A 97 17.19 10.65 -2.98
C ASN A 97 16.15 11.18 -1.96
N PRO A 98 16.57 11.60 -0.76
CA PRO A 98 15.65 11.87 0.34
C PRO A 98 14.70 13.03 0.04
N PHE A 99 15.19 14.08 -0.61
CA PHE A 99 14.35 15.22 -0.95
C PHE A 99 13.33 14.90 -2.06
N GLU A 100 13.61 13.93 -2.93
CA GLU A 100 12.65 13.45 -3.91
C GLU A 100 11.51 12.65 -3.22
N ALA A 101 11.82 11.94 -2.14
CA ALA A 101 10.82 11.32 -1.28
C ALA A 101 9.96 12.37 -0.59
N VAL A 102 10.54 13.47 -0.08
CA VAL A 102 9.78 14.60 0.49
C VAL A 102 8.83 15.21 -0.55
N LYS A 103 9.32 15.54 -1.75
CA LYS A 103 8.49 16.13 -2.81
C LYS A 103 7.29 15.24 -3.20
N THR A 104 7.51 13.94 -3.35
CA THR A 104 6.42 13.02 -3.75
C THR A 104 5.51 12.66 -2.59
N ASN A 105 6.07 12.19 -1.48
CA ASN A 105 5.31 11.56 -0.40
C ASN A 105 4.74 12.57 0.60
N VAL A 106 5.33 13.78 0.72
CA VAL A 106 4.88 14.81 1.67
C VAL A 106 4.22 15.97 0.92
N MET A 107 4.97 16.66 0.05
CA MET A 107 4.41 17.81 -0.70
C MET A 107 3.31 17.36 -1.67
N GLY A 108 3.50 16.22 -2.34
CA GLY A 108 2.47 15.63 -3.20
C GLY A 108 1.18 15.29 -2.43
N THR A 109 1.30 14.73 -1.22
CA THR A 109 0.13 14.49 -0.36
C THR A 109 -0.52 15.79 0.10
N GLN A 110 0.25 16.84 0.41
CA GLN A 110 -0.31 18.17 0.70
C GLN A 110 -1.12 18.71 -0.50
N ASN A 111 -0.59 18.62 -1.71
CA ASN A 111 -1.30 19.05 -2.92
C ASN A 111 -2.61 18.27 -3.11
N VAL A 112 -2.60 16.96 -2.84
CA VAL A 112 -3.82 16.12 -2.87
C VAL A 112 -4.85 16.60 -1.87
N ILE A 113 -4.44 16.95 -0.64
CA ILE A 113 -5.33 17.49 0.39
C ILE A 113 -5.96 18.81 -0.05
N GLU A 114 -5.15 19.76 -0.49
CA GLU A 114 -5.64 21.09 -0.93
C GLU A 114 -6.59 20.99 -2.12
N CYS A 115 -6.22 20.20 -3.12
CA CYS A 115 -7.08 19.98 -4.30
C CYS A 115 -8.38 19.28 -3.92
N ALA A 116 -8.37 18.34 -2.97
CA ALA A 116 -9.55 17.63 -2.53
C ALA A 116 -10.54 18.55 -1.81
N LEU A 117 -10.05 19.39 -0.88
CA LEU A 117 -10.86 20.42 -0.21
C LEU A 117 -11.45 21.40 -1.22
N LYS A 118 -10.60 21.96 -2.11
CA LYS A 118 -11.02 22.92 -3.14
C LYS A 118 -12.13 22.35 -4.05
N ASN A 119 -12.03 21.07 -4.41
CA ASN A 119 -13.01 20.40 -5.28
C ASN A 119 -14.16 19.74 -4.51
N LYS A 120 -14.24 19.90 -3.19
CA LYS A 120 -15.29 19.32 -2.32
C LYS A 120 -15.41 17.80 -2.51
N VAL A 121 -14.28 17.13 -2.63
CA VAL A 121 -14.21 15.66 -2.71
C VAL A 121 -14.85 15.08 -1.46
N LYS A 122 -15.63 14.00 -1.57
CA LYS A 122 -16.32 13.46 -0.37
C LYS A 122 -15.38 12.65 0.51
N ARG A 123 -14.47 11.88 -0.11
CA ARG A 123 -13.58 10.95 0.59
C ARG A 123 -12.21 10.88 -0.08
N VAL A 124 -11.16 10.95 0.74
CA VAL A 124 -9.77 10.74 0.35
C VAL A 124 -9.20 9.61 1.20
N ILE A 125 -8.77 8.54 0.54
CA ILE A 125 -8.12 7.39 1.19
C ILE A 125 -6.65 7.38 0.80
N TYR A 126 -5.80 7.73 1.75
CA TYR A 126 -4.36 7.71 1.62
C TYR A 126 -3.79 6.31 1.88
N THR A 127 -2.80 5.90 1.10
CA THR A 127 -2.11 4.63 1.30
C THR A 127 -0.74 4.81 1.93
N SER A 128 -0.61 4.37 3.17
CA SER A 128 0.62 4.36 3.96
C SER A 128 1.25 2.96 4.00
N SER A 129 2.26 2.78 4.85
CA SER A 129 3.03 1.55 5.02
C SER A 129 3.35 1.31 6.51
N ASP A 130 3.52 0.06 6.90
CA ASP A 130 4.11 -0.35 8.18
C ASP A 130 5.39 0.44 8.56
N LYS A 131 6.19 0.84 7.57
CA LYS A 131 7.44 1.60 7.79
C LYS A 131 7.22 3.01 8.34
N ALA A 132 5.99 3.51 8.36
CA ALA A 132 5.64 4.74 9.06
C ALA A 132 5.71 4.59 10.60
N VAL A 133 5.71 3.37 11.11
CA VAL A 133 5.74 3.07 12.54
C VAL A 133 7.18 2.96 13.03
N ALA A 134 7.58 3.85 13.94
CA ALA A 134 8.96 3.97 14.43
C ALA A 134 9.99 3.89 13.27
N PRO A 135 9.93 4.84 12.32
CA PRO A 135 10.70 4.77 11.08
C PRO A 135 12.20 4.91 11.33
N THR A 136 13.00 4.08 10.67
CA THR A 136 14.48 4.16 10.64
C THR A 136 15.02 4.60 9.29
N ASN A 137 14.15 5.03 8.37
CA ASN A 137 14.50 5.44 7.02
C ASN A 137 13.59 6.57 6.52
N THR A 138 14.05 7.26 5.48
CA THR A 138 13.40 8.41 4.84
C THR A 138 12.04 8.04 4.23
N MET A 139 11.91 6.85 3.65
CA MET A 139 10.63 6.40 3.10
C MET A 139 9.57 6.31 4.21
N GLY A 140 9.90 5.66 5.32
CA GLY A 140 9.06 5.57 6.50
C GLY A 140 8.78 6.92 7.14
N ALA A 141 9.79 7.77 7.31
CA ALA A 141 9.63 9.11 7.88
C ALA A 141 8.69 9.99 7.04
N THR A 142 8.81 9.95 5.70
CA THR A 142 7.91 10.69 4.83
C THR A 142 6.49 10.13 4.84
N LYS A 143 6.30 8.81 4.98
CA LYS A 143 4.98 8.20 5.18
C LYS A 143 4.35 8.56 6.52
N LEU A 144 5.13 8.59 7.60
CA LEU A 144 4.66 9.08 8.90
C LEU A 144 4.20 10.54 8.81
N LEU A 145 4.99 11.42 8.17
CA LEU A 145 4.59 12.81 7.98
C LEU A 145 3.30 12.92 7.15
N ALA A 146 3.17 12.13 6.09
CA ALA A 146 1.95 12.11 5.27
C ALA A 146 0.71 11.63 6.05
N GLU A 147 0.84 10.62 6.91
CA GLU A 147 -0.24 10.21 7.83
C GLU A 147 -0.64 11.39 8.74
N ARG A 148 0.32 12.15 9.27
CA ARG A 148 0.03 13.34 10.08
C ARG A 148 -0.66 14.45 9.28
N LEU A 149 -0.29 14.66 8.02
CA LEU A 149 -0.98 15.60 7.13
C LEU A 149 -2.44 15.18 6.90
N ILE A 150 -2.70 13.90 6.64
CA ILE A 150 -4.05 13.36 6.45
C ILE A 150 -4.91 13.51 7.70
N SER A 151 -4.38 13.16 8.88
CA SER A 151 -5.10 13.36 10.14
C SER A 151 -5.32 14.84 10.46
N SER A 152 -4.33 15.69 10.18
CA SER A 152 -4.44 17.14 10.38
C SER A 152 -5.50 17.74 9.46
N ALA A 153 -5.53 17.34 8.19
CA ALA A 153 -6.53 17.79 7.23
C ALA A 153 -7.95 17.46 7.71
N ASP A 154 -8.20 16.26 8.24
CA ASP A 154 -9.52 15.94 8.81
C ASP A 154 -9.87 16.81 10.02
N TYR A 155 -8.88 17.11 10.87
CA TYR A 155 -9.07 17.90 12.09
C TYR A 155 -9.32 19.39 11.79
N SER A 156 -8.58 19.97 10.85
CA SER A 156 -8.58 21.42 10.59
C SER A 156 -9.43 21.85 9.39
N LYS A 157 -10.21 20.95 8.78
CA LYS A 157 -11.06 21.25 7.60
C LYS A 157 -12.22 22.23 7.84
N GLY A 158 -12.44 22.66 9.08
CA GLY A 158 -13.51 23.59 9.44
C GLY A 158 -14.89 23.03 9.13
N GLN A 159 -15.64 23.70 8.26
CA GLN A 159 -16.99 23.27 7.86
C GLN A 159 -17.00 22.30 6.67
N ASP A 160 -15.84 22.04 6.05
CA ASP A 160 -15.76 21.12 4.91
C ASP A 160 -16.13 19.68 5.32
N GLN A 161 -16.79 18.97 4.41
CA GLN A 161 -17.32 17.63 4.64
C GLN A 161 -16.42 16.52 4.08
N THR A 162 -15.29 16.87 3.47
CA THR A 162 -14.30 15.91 2.95
C THR A 162 -13.80 15.04 4.10
N ILE A 163 -13.90 13.72 3.95
CA ILE A 163 -13.35 12.75 4.90
C ILE A 163 -11.95 12.36 4.43
N PHE A 164 -10.96 12.57 5.30
CA PHE A 164 -9.59 12.10 5.08
C PHE A 164 -9.32 10.91 5.98
N ALA A 165 -8.86 9.80 5.42
CA ALA A 165 -8.42 8.64 6.19
C ALA A 165 -7.23 7.96 5.51
N ALA A 166 -6.53 7.13 6.27
CA ALA A 166 -5.41 6.36 5.75
C ALA A 166 -5.64 4.86 5.91
N VAL A 167 -5.01 4.08 5.03
CA VAL A 167 -4.77 2.66 5.25
C VAL A 167 -3.27 2.44 5.44
N ARG A 168 -2.92 1.45 6.26
CA ARG A 168 -1.53 1.01 6.47
C ARG A 168 -1.47 -0.48 6.16
N PHE A 169 -0.55 -0.87 5.28
CA PHE A 169 -0.29 -2.27 5.02
C PHE A 169 1.20 -2.61 5.05
N GLY A 170 1.49 -3.89 5.23
CA GLY A 170 2.84 -4.44 5.14
C GLY A 170 3.24 -4.74 3.69
N ASN A 171 4.03 -5.78 3.50
CA ASN A 171 4.50 -6.17 2.18
C ASN A 171 3.37 -6.84 1.36
N VAL A 172 3.03 -6.26 0.21
CA VAL A 172 2.11 -6.90 -0.74
C VAL A 172 2.87 -7.91 -1.59
N LEU A 173 2.44 -9.17 -1.54
CA LEU A 173 2.99 -10.29 -2.31
C LEU A 173 3.00 -9.99 -3.81
N ASP A 174 4.06 -10.42 -4.50
CA ASP A 174 4.28 -10.26 -5.94
C ASP A 174 4.13 -8.83 -6.48
N SER A 175 4.19 -7.82 -5.60
CA SER A 175 4.11 -6.43 -6.05
C SER A 175 5.36 -6.02 -6.83
N ARG A 176 5.19 -5.13 -7.82
CA ARG A 176 6.28 -4.72 -8.71
C ARG A 176 7.48 -4.19 -7.93
N GLY A 177 8.67 -4.71 -8.25
CA GLY A 177 9.94 -4.34 -7.61
C GLY A 177 10.10 -4.87 -6.18
N SER A 178 9.25 -5.79 -5.74
CA SER A 178 9.42 -6.49 -4.47
C SER A 178 10.37 -7.68 -4.59
N VAL A 179 10.64 -8.33 -3.45
CA VAL A 179 11.64 -9.39 -3.32
C VAL A 179 11.28 -10.66 -4.11
N LEU A 180 9.99 -11.01 -4.18
CA LEU A 180 9.54 -12.25 -4.83
C LEU A 180 9.75 -12.24 -6.36
N PRO A 181 9.34 -11.19 -7.11
CA PRO A 181 9.71 -11.07 -8.52
C PRO A 181 11.21 -11.00 -8.78
N LEU A 182 11.98 -10.37 -7.87
CA LEU A 182 13.44 -10.33 -7.96
C LEU A 182 14.03 -11.73 -7.85
N TRP A 183 13.62 -12.51 -6.85
CA TRP A 183 14.09 -13.88 -6.67
C TRP A 183 13.69 -14.79 -7.82
N LYS A 184 12.47 -14.65 -8.36
CA LYS A 184 12.07 -15.39 -9.56
C LYS A 184 13.02 -15.14 -10.74
N ASP A 185 13.35 -13.88 -10.99
CA ASP A 185 14.28 -13.49 -12.06
C ASP A 185 15.72 -14.00 -11.80
N GLN A 186 16.22 -13.87 -10.56
CA GLN A 186 17.54 -14.37 -10.17
C GLN A 186 17.63 -15.91 -10.28
N ILE A 187 16.59 -16.64 -9.86
CA ILE A 187 16.49 -18.10 -10.03
C ILE A 187 16.56 -18.44 -11.51
N GLN A 188 15.78 -17.74 -12.35
CA GLN A 188 15.68 -18.03 -13.78
C GLN A 188 17.01 -17.80 -14.51
N ARG A 189 17.74 -16.71 -14.19
CA ARG A 189 18.96 -16.31 -14.89
C ARG A 189 20.23 -16.91 -14.33
N GLU A 190 20.38 -16.89 -13.01
CA GLU A 190 21.67 -17.07 -12.34
C GLU A 190 21.68 -18.27 -11.41
N ARG A 191 20.53 -18.92 -11.17
CA ARG A 191 20.36 -19.99 -10.17
C ARG A 191 20.82 -19.55 -8.78
N ILE A 192 20.64 -18.28 -8.45
CA ILE A 192 20.88 -17.72 -7.12
C ILE A 192 19.65 -16.98 -6.63
N ILE A 193 19.58 -16.72 -5.32
CA ILE A 193 18.78 -15.63 -4.75
C ILE A 193 19.61 -14.83 -3.77
N THR A 194 19.37 -13.52 -3.70
CA THR A 194 20.00 -12.63 -2.72
C THR A 194 19.06 -12.36 -1.55
N VAL A 195 19.44 -12.78 -0.35
CA VAL A 195 18.71 -12.52 0.90
C VAL A 195 19.50 -11.50 1.71
N THR A 196 18.86 -10.45 2.21
CA THR A 196 19.57 -9.42 2.99
C THR A 196 20.00 -9.97 4.34
N GLU A 197 19.03 -10.22 5.22
CA GLU A 197 19.24 -10.80 6.53
C GLU A 197 18.14 -11.86 6.80
N PRO A 198 18.49 -13.16 6.83
CA PRO A 198 17.52 -14.26 6.99
C PRO A 198 16.64 -14.17 8.25
N GLU A 199 17.15 -13.54 9.32
CA GLU A 199 16.43 -13.35 10.59
C GLU A 199 15.41 -12.19 10.55
N MET A 200 15.33 -11.45 9.44
CA MET A 200 14.30 -10.42 9.28
C MET A 200 12.90 -11.01 9.31
N THR A 201 11.97 -10.32 9.96
CA THR A 201 10.54 -10.63 9.87
C THR A 201 9.77 -9.50 9.19
N ARG A 202 8.75 -9.86 8.41
CA ARG A 202 7.90 -8.91 7.69
C ARG A 202 6.46 -9.37 7.75
N PHE A 203 5.54 -8.41 7.84
CA PHE A 203 4.14 -8.68 7.58
C PHE A 203 3.91 -8.79 6.08
N PHE A 204 3.22 -9.85 5.66
CA PHE A 204 2.81 -10.05 4.27
C PHE A 204 1.30 -10.08 4.13
N MET A 205 0.83 -9.64 2.98
CA MET A 205 -0.56 -9.76 2.59
C MET A 205 -0.68 -10.01 1.08
N HIS A 206 -1.79 -10.58 0.67
CA HIS A 206 -2.20 -10.65 -0.70
C HIS A 206 -2.62 -9.29 -1.26
N LEU A 207 -2.49 -9.15 -2.58
CA LEU A 207 -2.95 -7.98 -3.30
C LEU A 207 -4.46 -7.73 -3.11
N GLN A 208 -5.26 -8.80 -3.08
CA GLN A 208 -6.70 -8.69 -2.87
C GLN A 208 -7.06 -8.22 -1.47
N GLU A 209 -6.29 -8.61 -0.45
CA GLU A 209 -6.48 -8.12 0.93
C GLU A 209 -6.20 -6.61 1.01
N ALA A 210 -5.20 -6.11 0.27
CA ALA A 210 -4.91 -4.67 0.21
C ALA A 210 -6.07 -3.90 -0.43
N VAL A 211 -6.64 -4.44 -1.52
CA VAL A 211 -7.84 -3.88 -2.17
C VAL A 211 -9.04 -3.90 -1.23
N THR A 212 -9.27 -5.00 -0.51
CA THR A 212 -10.35 -5.14 0.46
C THR A 212 -10.20 -4.11 1.59
N LEU A 213 -9.00 -3.93 2.14
CA LEU A 213 -8.72 -2.92 3.16
C LEU A 213 -9.04 -1.51 2.65
N ILE A 214 -8.55 -1.14 1.46
CA ILE A 214 -8.80 0.18 0.86
C ILE A 214 -10.31 0.43 0.65
N ARG A 215 -11.04 -0.54 0.11
CA ARG A 215 -12.49 -0.41 -0.12
C ARG A 215 -13.26 -0.31 1.20
N LYS A 216 -12.96 -1.18 2.17
CA LYS A 216 -13.61 -1.19 3.49
C LYS A 216 -13.34 0.11 4.24
N ALA A 217 -12.10 0.59 4.25
CA ALA A 217 -11.73 1.89 4.82
C ALA A 217 -12.51 3.04 4.16
N CYS A 218 -12.63 3.04 2.83
CA CYS A 218 -13.43 4.04 2.11
C CYS A 218 -14.90 4.06 2.57
N GLU A 219 -15.48 2.89 2.84
CA GLU A 219 -16.88 2.75 3.27
C GLU A 219 -17.12 3.21 4.70
N ILE A 220 -16.24 2.82 5.63
CA ILE A 220 -16.48 2.99 7.08
C ILE A 220 -15.82 4.23 7.69
N ALA A 221 -14.82 4.82 7.02
CA ALA A 221 -14.10 5.98 7.55
C ALA A 221 -15.04 7.13 7.91
N ARG A 222 -14.79 7.77 9.05
CA ARG A 222 -15.48 8.97 9.53
C ARG A 222 -14.55 10.18 9.65
N GLY A 223 -13.27 10.00 9.37
CA GLY A 223 -12.26 11.04 9.32
C GLY A 223 -11.17 10.88 10.37
N GLY A 224 -9.92 10.98 9.90
CA GLY A 224 -8.68 10.97 10.67
C GLY A 224 -8.18 9.58 11.05
N GLU A 225 -8.93 8.51 10.74
CA GLU A 225 -8.54 7.14 11.13
C GLU A 225 -7.44 6.55 10.23
N ILE A 226 -6.68 5.62 10.80
CA ILE A 226 -5.73 4.76 10.09
C ILE A 226 -6.20 3.31 10.23
N PHE A 227 -6.54 2.67 9.11
CA PHE A 227 -6.99 1.28 9.08
C PHE A 227 -5.83 0.34 8.78
N VAL A 228 -5.67 -0.72 9.57
CA VAL A 228 -4.55 -1.66 9.47
C VAL A 228 -5.09 -3.09 9.45
N LEU A 229 -4.74 -3.88 8.44
CA LEU A 229 -5.15 -5.29 8.42
C LEU A 229 -4.34 -6.10 9.44
N LYS A 230 -4.97 -7.11 10.04
CA LYS A 230 -4.25 -8.19 10.73
C LYS A 230 -3.50 -9.00 9.68
N MET A 231 -2.18 -9.12 9.81
CA MET A 231 -1.34 -9.75 8.79
C MET A 231 -0.46 -10.82 9.42
N PRO A 232 -0.18 -11.93 8.70
CA PRO A 232 0.79 -12.90 9.14
C PRO A 232 2.21 -12.34 9.11
N SER A 233 3.01 -12.70 10.11
CA SER A 233 4.45 -12.46 10.11
C SER A 233 5.19 -13.58 9.39
N VAL A 234 6.23 -13.23 8.64
CA VAL A 234 7.05 -14.18 7.89
C VAL A 234 8.53 -13.85 8.08
N LYS A 235 9.31 -14.87 8.43
CA LYS A 235 10.77 -14.81 8.46
C LYS A 235 11.34 -14.89 7.05
N LEU A 236 12.27 -13.99 6.70
CA LEU A 236 12.77 -13.85 5.34
C LEU A 236 13.52 -15.09 4.86
N GLY A 237 14.26 -15.77 5.74
CA GLY A 237 14.93 -17.03 5.43
C GLY A 237 13.95 -18.17 5.09
N ASP A 238 12.79 -18.22 5.73
CA ASP A 238 11.77 -19.23 5.45
C ASP A 238 10.96 -18.89 4.20
N LEU A 239 10.70 -17.60 3.96
CA LEU A 239 10.19 -17.12 2.69
C LEU A 239 11.11 -17.48 1.52
N ALA A 240 12.42 -17.31 1.69
CA ALA A 240 13.42 -17.66 0.68
C ALA A 240 13.35 -19.15 0.31
N LYS A 241 13.31 -20.03 1.31
CA LYS A 241 13.14 -21.48 1.08
C LYS A 241 11.83 -21.80 0.37
N ALA A 242 10.70 -21.24 0.83
CA ALA A 242 9.40 -21.48 0.21
C ALA A 242 9.35 -20.96 -1.25
N ALA A 243 9.91 -19.77 -1.50
CA ALA A 243 9.97 -19.16 -2.82
C ALA A 243 10.84 -19.97 -3.80
N ILE A 244 11.99 -20.50 -3.36
CA ILE A 244 12.82 -21.39 -4.18
C ILE A 244 12.00 -22.59 -4.64
N HIS A 245 11.36 -23.31 -3.71
CA HIS A 245 10.54 -24.48 -4.08
C HIS A 245 9.41 -24.10 -5.04
N HIS A 246 8.69 -23.02 -4.75
CA HIS A 246 7.59 -22.53 -5.57
C HIS A 246 8.00 -22.18 -7.01
N TYR A 247 9.07 -21.39 -7.18
CA TYR A 247 9.50 -20.95 -8.51
C TYR A 247 10.28 -22.03 -9.27
N CYS A 248 11.02 -22.90 -8.58
CA CYS A 248 11.65 -24.06 -9.23
C CYS A 248 10.60 -25.02 -9.80
N GLN A 249 9.50 -25.26 -9.08
CA GLN A 249 8.37 -26.01 -9.63
C GLN A 249 7.76 -25.32 -10.85
N GLU A 250 7.61 -23.99 -10.83
CA GLU A 250 7.09 -23.24 -11.98
C GLU A 250 8.00 -23.32 -13.22
N LEU A 251 9.31 -23.28 -12.99
CA LEU A 251 10.32 -23.20 -14.03
C LEU A 251 10.88 -24.57 -14.45
N ASN A 252 10.35 -25.67 -13.90
CA ASN A 252 10.87 -27.04 -14.07
C ASN A 252 12.36 -27.16 -13.75
N LEU A 253 12.77 -26.61 -12.60
CA LEU A 253 14.14 -26.63 -12.09
C LEU A 253 14.20 -27.46 -10.80
N ASP A 254 15.37 -28.00 -10.50
CA ASP A 254 15.65 -28.64 -9.21
C ASP A 254 15.98 -27.56 -8.14
N PRO A 255 15.20 -27.44 -7.04
CA PRO A 255 15.49 -26.54 -5.93
C PRO A 255 16.92 -26.64 -5.38
N GLN A 256 17.54 -27.83 -5.43
CA GLN A 256 18.89 -28.05 -4.91
C GLN A 256 19.97 -27.31 -5.72
N THR A 257 19.65 -26.89 -6.94
CA THR A 257 20.57 -26.13 -7.80
C THR A 257 20.63 -24.65 -7.47
N ILE A 258 19.75 -24.16 -6.58
CA ILE A 258 19.65 -22.73 -6.26
C ILE A 258 20.50 -22.37 -5.05
N THR A 259 21.39 -21.40 -5.21
CA THR A 259 22.26 -20.89 -4.13
C THR A 259 21.67 -19.66 -3.46
N ILE A 260 21.56 -19.66 -2.13
CA ILE A 260 21.20 -18.47 -1.35
C ILE A 260 22.48 -17.69 -1.01
N LYS A 261 22.53 -16.42 -1.39
CA LYS A 261 23.61 -15.49 -1.01
C LYS A 261 23.10 -14.43 -0.04
N THR A 262 23.69 -14.39 1.16
CA THR A 262 23.40 -13.33 2.14
C THR A 262 24.16 -12.06 1.77
N THR A 263 23.45 -10.95 1.60
CA THR A 263 24.04 -9.66 1.20
C THR A 263 24.21 -8.67 2.36
N GLY A 264 23.66 -8.98 3.53
CA GLY A 264 23.58 -8.06 4.66
C GLY A 264 22.48 -7.01 4.51
N LEU A 265 22.31 -6.20 5.55
CA LEU A 265 21.32 -5.13 5.62
C LEU A 265 21.61 -4.03 4.60
N ARG A 266 20.57 -3.57 3.89
CA ARG A 266 20.67 -2.34 3.10
C ARG A 266 20.45 -1.12 4.01
N PRO A 267 20.96 0.07 3.64
CA PRO A 267 20.72 1.30 4.39
C PRO A 267 19.23 1.52 4.68
N GLY A 268 18.91 1.77 5.95
CA GLY A 268 17.56 2.11 6.41
C GLY A 268 16.62 0.92 6.65
N GLU A 269 17.02 -0.33 6.39
CA GLU A 269 16.17 -1.50 6.66
C GLU A 269 16.03 -1.82 8.15
N LYS A 270 14.81 -2.16 8.59
CA LYS A 270 14.54 -2.68 9.92
C LYS A 270 14.68 -4.21 9.97
N MET A 271 15.04 -4.76 11.12
CA MET A 271 15.01 -6.22 11.34
C MET A 271 13.58 -6.76 11.34
N TYR A 272 12.63 -6.00 11.89
CA TYR A 272 11.22 -6.32 11.95
C TYR A 272 10.39 -5.09 11.63
N GLU A 273 9.13 -5.28 11.29
CA GLU A 273 8.19 -4.19 11.03
C GLU A 273 7.12 -4.12 12.12
N GLU A 274 6.49 -2.96 12.23
CA GLU A 274 5.43 -2.70 13.20
C GLU A 274 4.23 -2.12 12.46
N LEU A 275 3.04 -2.57 12.85
CA LEU A 275 1.78 -2.15 12.25
C LEU A 275 1.10 -1.04 13.04
N MET A 276 1.42 -0.93 14.33
CA MET A 276 1.07 0.20 15.20
C MET A 276 2.07 0.34 16.33
N THR A 277 2.29 1.58 16.78
CA THR A 277 3.07 1.86 17.99
C THR A 277 2.35 1.39 19.25
N GLU A 278 3.06 1.28 20.36
CA GLU A 278 2.45 1.07 21.69
C GLU A 278 1.40 2.14 22.01
N ASP A 279 1.68 3.41 21.67
CA ASP A 279 0.72 4.51 21.88
C ASP A 279 -0.55 4.32 21.05
N GLU A 280 -0.40 4.05 19.75
CA GLU A 280 -1.52 3.77 18.84
C GLU A 280 -2.39 2.59 19.31
N ALA A 281 -1.76 1.54 19.85
CA ALA A 281 -2.45 0.36 20.36
C ALA A 281 -3.41 0.66 21.52
N MET A 282 -3.13 1.70 22.32
CA MET A 282 -3.97 2.11 23.45
C MET A 282 -5.31 2.72 23.05
N TYR A 283 -5.48 3.14 21.78
CA TYR A 283 -6.72 3.73 21.28
C TYR A 283 -7.16 3.15 19.93
N ALA A 284 -6.55 2.04 19.51
CA ALA A 284 -6.99 1.27 18.38
C ALA A 284 -8.24 0.46 18.74
N VAL A 285 -9.23 0.48 17.84
CA VAL A 285 -10.41 -0.39 17.91
C VAL A 285 -10.16 -1.62 17.05
N GLU A 286 -10.39 -2.79 17.60
CA GLU A 286 -10.25 -4.07 16.91
C GLU A 286 -11.58 -4.44 16.25
N HIS A 287 -11.49 -4.79 14.99
CA HIS A 287 -12.51 -5.50 14.26
C HIS A 287 -11.98 -6.91 13.93
N GLU A 288 -12.84 -7.75 13.37
CA GLU A 288 -12.52 -9.16 13.03
C GLU A 288 -11.17 -9.28 12.31
N ASP A 289 -10.99 -8.59 11.18
CA ASP A 289 -9.78 -8.70 10.33
C ASP A 289 -8.85 -7.49 10.38
N MET A 290 -9.17 -6.44 11.14
CA MET A 290 -8.45 -5.16 11.06
C MET A 290 -8.49 -4.39 12.37
N PHE A 291 -7.56 -3.46 12.50
CA PHE A 291 -7.55 -2.43 13.52
C PHE A 291 -7.90 -1.07 12.91
N CYS A 292 -8.59 -0.24 13.68
CA CYS A 292 -8.92 1.15 13.35
C CYS A 292 -8.28 2.05 14.40
N ILE A 293 -7.18 2.72 14.03
CA ILE A 293 -6.47 3.67 14.89
C ILE A 293 -7.18 5.02 14.75
N ARG A 294 -7.81 5.49 15.82
CA ARG A 294 -8.60 6.73 15.83
C ARG A 294 -7.72 7.96 16.08
N PRO A 295 -8.05 9.15 15.55
CA PRO A 295 -7.28 10.35 15.83
C PRO A 295 -7.43 10.77 17.31
N ARG A 296 -6.29 11.07 17.98
CA ARG A 296 -6.24 11.49 19.39
C ARG A 296 -7.03 12.77 19.72
N THR A 297 -7.32 13.60 18.72
CA THR A 297 -7.96 14.91 18.91
C THR A 297 -9.48 14.85 19.06
N LYS A 298 -10.12 13.73 18.71
CA LYS A 298 -11.55 13.49 18.99
C LYS A 298 -11.64 12.90 20.39
N GLN A 299 -12.49 13.43 21.28
CA GLN A 299 -12.72 12.90 22.62
C GLN A 299 -12.92 11.38 22.53
N ILE A 300 -11.92 10.63 22.99
CA ILE A 300 -11.96 9.18 23.03
C ILE A 300 -12.98 8.84 24.11
N SER A 301 -14.19 8.43 23.73
CA SER A 301 -15.06 7.70 24.64
C SER A 301 -14.24 6.50 25.14
N GLN A 302 -14.19 6.30 26.47
CA GLN A 302 -13.43 5.26 27.17
C GLN A 302 -13.79 3.84 26.72
N GLU A 303 -13.45 3.48 25.49
CA GLU A 303 -13.36 2.11 25.02
C GLU A 303 -11.88 1.74 25.16
N ASN A 304 -11.62 0.80 26.05
CA ASN A 304 -10.28 0.40 26.44
C ASN A 304 -9.45 0.01 25.21
N GLY A 305 -8.22 0.55 25.14
CA GLY A 305 -7.19 0.05 24.23
C GLY A 305 -7.01 -1.45 24.37
N ILE A 306 -6.85 -2.12 23.24
CA ILE A 306 -6.99 -3.57 23.15
C ILE A 306 -5.65 -4.28 23.38
N ARG A 307 -4.54 -3.55 23.22
CA ARG A 307 -3.18 -4.08 23.42
C ARG A 307 -2.33 -3.10 24.23
N THR A 308 -1.49 -3.65 25.09
CA THR A 308 -0.49 -2.92 25.90
C THR A 308 0.92 -3.02 25.30
N CYS A 309 1.05 -3.54 24.08
CA CYS A 309 2.31 -3.74 23.38
C CYS A 309 2.17 -3.36 21.89
N PRO A 310 3.27 -3.02 21.21
CA PRO A 310 3.24 -2.72 19.77
C PRO A 310 2.82 -3.97 18.97
N TYR A 311 2.10 -3.77 17.87
CA TYR A 311 1.79 -4.87 16.94
C TYR A 311 2.98 -5.06 15.99
N SER A 312 3.90 -5.97 16.36
CA SER A 312 5.22 -6.11 15.74
C SER A 312 5.45 -7.51 15.18
N SER A 313 6.06 -7.62 14.01
CA SER A 313 6.41 -8.91 13.38
C SER A 313 7.48 -9.68 14.17
N LYS A 314 8.09 -9.06 15.19
CA LYS A 314 8.99 -9.74 16.14
C LYS A 314 8.23 -10.48 17.25
N LEU A 315 7.04 -10.01 17.60
CA LEU A 315 6.22 -10.53 18.70
C LEU A 315 5.15 -11.51 18.23
N GLU A 316 4.73 -11.39 16.96
CA GLU A 316 3.75 -12.27 16.35
C GLU A 316 4.37 -13.62 15.94
N GLU A 317 3.55 -14.67 15.95
CA GLU A 317 3.96 -15.98 15.46
C GLU A 317 4.24 -15.93 13.95
N ASN A 318 5.38 -16.49 13.54
CA ASN A 318 5.77 -16.55 12.14
C ASN A 318 5.12 -17.76 11.47
N LEU A 319 4.68 -17.59 10.23
CA LEU A 319 4.21 -18.71 9.42
C LEU A 319 5.32 -19.76 9.22
N SER A 320 4.93 -21.03 9.28
CA SER A 320 5.78 -22.15 8.88
C SER A 320 6.04 -22.14 7.36
N ILE A 321 7.09 -22.82 6.90
CA ILE A 321 7.41 -22.94 5.46
C ILE A 321 6.22 -23.49 4.66
N ASP A 322 5.45 -24.44 5.22
CA ASP A 322 4.26 -25.00 4.57
C ASP A 322 3.10 -23.99 4.48
N GLN A 323 2.93 -23.15 5.52
CA GLN A 323 1.96 -22.06 5.50
C GLN A 323 2.37 -20.99 4.48
N ILE A 324 3.66 -20.62 4.42
CA ILE A 324 4.19 -19.69 3.42
C ILE A 324 4.02 -20.26 2.01
N SER A 325 4.27 -21.55 1.80
CA SER A 325 4.08 -22.19 0.49
C SER A 325 2.63 -22.13 0.03
N ARG A 326 1.66 -22.33 0.94
CA ARG A 326 0.22 -22.12 0.66
C ARG A 326 -0.10 -20.67 0.33
N LEU A 327 0.49 -19.72 1.07
CA LEU A 327 0.37 -18.29 0.81
C LEU A 327 0.87 -17.93 -0.60
N LEU A 328 2.00 -18.49 -1.04
CA LEU A 328 2.54 -18.25 -2.39
C LEU A 328 1.70 -18.92 -3.50
N LEU A 329 1.03 -20.03 -3.24
CA LEU A 329 0.16 -20.68 -4.23
C LEU A 329 -1.13 -19.89 -4.48
N GLN A 330 -1.69 -19.27 -3.43
CA GLN A 330 -2.92 -18.48 -3.53
C GLN A 330 -2.74 -17.19 -4.34
N SER A 331 -1.51 -16.68 -4.53
CA SER A 331 -1.26 -15.50 -5.37
C SER A 331 -1.51 -15.74 -6.87
N ARG A 332 -1.59 -17.01 -7.32
CA ARG A 332 -1.83 -17.38 -8.73
C ARG A 332 -3.30 -17.39 -9.17
N LEU A 333 -4.24 -17.25 -8.25
CA LEU A 333 -5.67 -17.47 -8.56
C LEU A 333 -6.36 -16.27 -9.23
N PHE A 334 -5.65 -15.18 -9.57
CA PHE A 334 -6.28 -13.93 -10.00
C PHE A 334 -5.53 -13.17 -11.08
#